data_AF-A0A7K1TJW3-F1
#
_entry.id   AF-A0A7K1TJW3-F1
#
_cell.length_a   1.000
_cell.length_b   1.000
_cell.length_c   1.000
_cell.angle_alpha   90.00
_cell.angle_beta   90.00
_cell.angle_gamma   90.00
#
_symmetry.space_group_name_H-M   'P 1'
#
loop_
_entity.id
_entity.type
_entity.pdbx_description
1 polymer ?
#
loop_
_entity_poly.entity_id
_entity_poly.type
_entity_poly.pdbx_seq_one_letter_code
_entity_poly.pdbx_strand_id
1 'polypeptide(L)'
;MRTALLLLPLLVGLSLLPAAARAQAPPPAPAGHLAPKPLYRDPVFDGAADPVIIWNKRAKKWWMFYTNRRATDTVATGVTWVHGTRIGIAESGDGATWTYRDTANIAYRPQPGYTFWAPEVVEYKGQYHMFLTYVPGTFTDWNHPRTIVHLTSPDLRNWQYKSTLPLATDKVIDASVLRLPDGTWRLWYNNERDHKSTYYADSPDLATWTDHGPALAERGEGPKVFRWQGQYWLIIDPWKGLAAYHSTDLLHWTAQPERLLEAPGSGPDDQAIGGHADVVVSGGRAYLFYFTHPGRPKANPAPATSVAARRSVIQVVELHYANGQLTCDRDEPTYVQLKPGK
;
A
#
# COMPACT_ATOMS: atom_id res chain seq x y z
N MET A 1 4.83 -81.70 -67.42
CA MET A 1 5.74 -80.74 -66.76
C MET A 1 4.97 -79.44 -66.56
N ARG A 2 4.58 -79.13 -65.32
CA ARG A 2 3.84 -77.91 -64.94
C ARG A 2 4.79 -77.03 -64.13
N THR A 3 5.03 -75.81 -64.62
CA THR A 3 5.97 -74.84 -64.04
C THR A 3 5.18 -73.88 -63.13
N ALA A 4 5.63 -73.72 -61.88
CA ALA A 4 5.03 -72.83 -60.90
C ALA A 4 5.58 -71.40 -61.05
N LEU A 5 4.68 -70.41 -61.04
CA LEU A 5 4.99 -68.98 -60.99
C LEU A 5 5.05 -68.54 -59.51
N LEU A 6 6.19 -68.02 -59.06
CA LEU A 6 6.32 -67.34 -57.76
C LEU A 6 6.08 -65.83 -57.95
N LEU A 7 5.12 -65.29 -57.20
CA LEU A 7 4.89 -63.85 -57.02
C LEU A 7 5.69 -63.34 -55.81
N LEU A 8 6.53 -62.32 -56.01
CA LEU A 8 7.16 -61.56 -54.93
C LEU A 8 6.24 -60.38 -54.50
N PRO A 9 6.10 -60.08 -53.20
CA PRO A 9 5.36 -58.91 -52.74
C PRO A 9 6.25 -57.65 -52.76
N LEU A 10 5.66 -56.54 -53.20
CA LEU A 10 6.26 -55.20 -53.21
C LEU A 10 6.08 -54.56 -51.81
N LEU A 11 7.16 -54.34 -51.06
CA LEU A 11 7.13 -53.54 -49.83
C LEU A 11 7.17 -52.05 -50.18
N VAL A 12 6.07 -51.34 -49.91
CA VAL A 12 6.00 -49.87 -49.96
C VAL A 12 6.46 -49.33 -48.60
N GLY A 13 7.65 -48.75 -48.55
CA GLY A 13 8.15 -48.05 -47.37
C GLY A 13 7.47 -46.69 -47.21
N LEU A 14 6.63 -46.52 -46.19
CA LEU A 14 6.18 -45.20 -45.74
C LEU A 14 7.35 -44.50 -45.04
N SER A 15 7.88 -43.45 -45.67
CA SER A 15 8.82 -42.51 -45.05
C SER A 15 8.07 -41.62 -44.06
N LEU A 16 8.19 -41.93 -42.77
CA LEU A 16 7.80 -41.02 -41.69
C LEU A 16 8.77 -39.83 -41.67
N LEU A 17 8.34 -38.71 -42.23
CA LEU A 17 9.04 -37.43 -42.06
C LEU A 17 8.91 -37.00 -40.58
N PRO A 18 10.01 -36.66 -39.89
CA PRO A 18 9.93 -36.16 -38.53
C PRO A 18 9.18 -34.82 -38.53
N ALA A 19 8.13 -34.73 -37.72
CA ALA A 19 7.45 -33.47 -37.47
C ALA A 19 8.47 -32.47 -36.90
N ALA A 20 8.81 -31.44 -37.69
CA ALA A 20 9.65 -30.36 -37.22
C ALA A 20 8.97 -29.71 -36.02
N ALA A 21 9.50 -29.94 -34.82
CA ALA A 21 9.08 -29.25 -33.61
C ALA A 21 9.31 -27.75 -33.85
N ARG A 22 8.22 -27.01 -34.10
CA ARG A 22 8.28 -25.55 -34.11
C ARG A 22 8.68 -25.12 -32.70
N ALA A 23 9.89 -24.60 -32.56
CA ALA A 23 10.32 -23.94 -31.34
C ALA A 23 9.29 -22.85 -31.01
N GLN A 24 8.61 -23.02 -29.87
CA GLN A 24 7.69 -22.03 -29.35
C GLN A 24 8.51 -20.77 -29.05
N ALA A 25 8.09 -19.62 -29.58
CA ALA A 25 8.75 -18.36 -29.28
C ALA A 25 8.78 -18.16 -27.75
N PRO A 26 9.89 -17.66 -27.19
CA PRO A 26 9.96 -17.41 -25.75
C PRO A 26 8.80 -16.49 -25.34
N PRO A 27 8.22 -16.70 -24.15
CA PRO A 27 7.15 -15.84 -23.66
C PRO A 27 7.63 -14.37 -23.65
N PRO A 28 6.74 -13.41 -23.93
CA PRO A 28 7.10 -12.00 -23.92
C PRO A 28 7.66 -11.61 -22.54
N ALA A 29 8.64 -10.71 -22.54
CA ALA A 29 9.20 -10.19 -21.31
C ALA A 29 8.09 -9.57 -20.42
N PRO A 30 8.19 -9.71 -19.08
CA PRO A 30 7.23 -9.09 -18.18
C PRO A 30 7.11 -7.58 -18.43
N ALA A 31 5.89 -7.06 -18.51
CA ALA A 31 5.67 -5.63 -18.72
C ALA A 31 5.94 -4.84 -17.43
N GLY A 32 6.72 -3.76 -17.53
CA GLY A 32 7.06 -2.87 -16.42
C GLY A 32 8.53 -2.89 -16.06
N HIS A 33 8.87 -2.24 -14.95
CA HIS A 33 10.22 -2.16 -14.41
C HIS A 33 10.33 -3.04 -13.17
N LEU A 34 11.40 -3.83 -13.08
CA LEU A 34 11.65 -4.68 -11.92
C LEU A 34 11.87 -3.81 -10.68
N ALA A 35 11.04 -4.00 -9.65
CA ALA A 35 11.18 -3.30 -8.38
C ALA A 35 12.30 -3.94 -7.54
N PRO A 36 13.19 -3.15 -6.92
CA PRO A 36 14.15 -3.67 -5.95
C PRO A 36 13.42 -4.16 -4.69
N LYS A 37 14.08 -5.02 -3.91
CA LYS A 37 13.64 -5.49 -2.59
C LYS A 37 14.76 -5.21 -1.57
N PRO A 38 14.61 -4.25 -0.65
CA PRO A 38 13.43 -3.42 -0.45
C PRO A 38 13.20 -2.43 -1.60
N LEU A 39 11.93 -2.02 -1.79
CA LEU A 39 11.56 -1.00 -2.76
C LEU A 39 12.18 0.36 -2.40
N TYR A 40 12.09 0.71 -1.11
CA TYR A 40 12.56 2.01 -0.63
C TYR A 40 12.99 1.95 0.83
N ARG A 41 14.11 2.62 1.12
CA ARG A 41 14.63 2.88 2.46
C ARG A 41 14.79 4.38 2.65
N ASP A 42 14.26 4.90 3.75
CA ASP A 42 14.45 6.31 4.07
C ASP A 42 15.90 6.57 4.48
N PRO A 43 16.64 7.45 3.77
CA PRO A 43 18.05 7.69 4.06
C PRO A 43 18.29 8.56 5.29
N VAL A 44 17.24 9.15 5.88
CA VAL A 44 17.37 10.10 7.01
C VAL A 44 17.29 9.37 8.34
N PHE A 45 16.25 8.56 8.53
CA PHE A 45 15.91 7.92 9.79
C PHE A 45 15.72 6.40 9.69
N ASP A 46 15.78 5.82 8.48
CA ASP A 46 15.62 4.38 8.23
C ASP A 46 14.27 3.82 8.76
N GLY A 47 13.23 4.66 8.77
CA GLY A 47 11.92 4.34 9.33
C GLY A 47 10.76 4.74 8.43
N ALA A 48 10.85 4.39 7.14
CA ALA A 48 9.76 4.62 6.20
C ALA A 48 8.57 3.71 6.51
N ALA A 49 7.39 4.28 6.73
CA ALA A 49 6.16 3.55 7.02
C ALA A 49 4.93 4.24 6.41
N ASP A 50 3.81 3.52 6.35
CA ASP A 50 2.49 4.04 5.99
C ASP A 50 2.52 4.85 4.67
N PRO A 51 2.93 4.22 3.54
CA PRO A 51 3.13 4.93 2.29
C PRO A 51 1.79 5.34 1.66
N VAL A 52 1.77 6.41 0.87
CA VAL A 52 0.74 6.69 -0.14
C VAL A 52 1.39 7.16 -1.44
N ILE A 53 0.91 6.63 -2.55
CA ILE A 53 1.48 6.81 -3.88
C ILE A 53 0.54 7.67 -4.74
N ILE A 54 1.05 8.77 -5.26
CA ILE A 54 0.26 9.68 -6.09
C ILE A 54 1.06 10.25 -7.25
N TRP A 55 0.41 10.44 -8.39
CA TRP A 55 1.02 11.08 -9.55
C TRP A 55 1.11 12.60 -9.36
N ASN A 56 2.33 13.12 -9.39
CA ASN A 56 2.57 14.56 -9.45
C ASN A 56 2.51 15.04 -10.90
N LYS A 57 1.40 15.70 -11.27
CA LYS A 57 1.12 16.18 -12.64
C LYS A 57 2.16 17.19 -13.11
N ARG A 58 2.67 18.04 -12.21
CA ARG A 58 3.65 19.08 -12.53
C ARG A 58 5.05 18.50 -12.72
N ALA A 59 5.47 17.62 -11.80
CA ALA A 59 6.77 16.98 -11.86
C ALA A 59 6.84 15.86 -12.91
N LYS A 60 5.68 15.36 -13.37
CA LYS A 60 5.55 14.19 -14.24
C LYS A 60 6.29 12.97 -13.65
N LYS A 61 6.10 12.76 -12.35
CA LYS A 61 6.70 11.68 -11.56
C LYS A 61 5.69 11.17 -10.56
N TRP A 62 5.82 9.90 -10.21
CA TRP A 62 5.15 9.32 -9.06
C TRP A 62 5.83 9.79 -7.78
N TRP A 63 5.05 10.24 -6.81
CA TRP A 63 5.53 10.61 -5.49
C TRP A 63 4.96 9.64 -4.47
N MET A 64 5.80 9.25 -3.52
CA MET A 64 5.46 8.48 -2.34
C MET A 64 5.58 9.41 -1.15
N PHE A 65 4.49 9.60 -0.43
CA PHE A 65 4.52 10.18 0.91
C PHE A 65 4.57 9.05 1.93
N TYR A 66 5.34 9.22 3.00
CA TYR A 66 5.46 8.18 4.02
C TYR A 66 5.63 8.82 5.40
N THR A 67 5.11 8.15 6.44
CA THR A 67 5.47 8.44 7.83
C THR A 67 6.97 8.22 8.01
N ASN A 68 7.71 9.25 8.40
CA ASN A 68 9.14 9.12 8.64
C ASN A 68 9.45 8.92 10.13
N ARG A 69 9.47 7.66 10.58
CA ARG A 69 9.77 7.27 11.97
C ARG A 69 11.28 7.40 12.25
N ARG A 70 11.66 7.94 13.40
CA ARG A 70 13.06 8.12 13.82
C ARG A 70 13.70 6.81 14.31
N ALA A 71 13.78 5.79 13.46
CA ALA A 71 14.26 4.47 13.87
C ALA A 71 15.72 4.47 14.37
N THR A 72 16.55 5.39 13.86
CA THR A 72 17.96 5.58 14.24
C THR A 72 18.16 6.40 15.53
N ASP A 73 17.10 6.88 16.18
CA ASP A 73 17.19 7.61 17.45
C ASP A 73 17.53 6.66 18.60
N THR A 74 18.79 6.66 19.02
CA THR A 74 19.32 5.76 20.07
C THR A 74 18.97 6.19 21.48
N VAL A 75 18.50 7.43 21.68
CA VAL A 75 18.09 7.96 22.99
C VAL A 75 16.56 7.95 23.17
N ALA A 76 15.81 7.52 22.15
CA ALA A 76 14.36 7.41 22.22
C ALA A 76 13.89 6.44 23.31
N THR A 77 13.03 6.94 24.19
CA THR A 77 12.38 6.23 25.28
C THR A 77 10.95 5.83 24.90
N GLY A 78 10.55 4.60 25.18
CA GLY A 78 9.20 4.12 24.83
C GLY A 78 8.94 4.26 23.34
N VAL A 79 7.87 4.97 22.97
CA VAL A 79 7.47 5.18 21.57
C VAL A 79 7.86 6.56 21.00
N THR A 80 8.70 7.34 21.68
CA THR A 80 9.06 8.68 21.18
C THR A 80 9.68 8.66 19.78
N TRP A 81 10.32 7.55 19.37
CA TRP A 81 10.88 7.38 18.03
C TRP A 81 9.85 7.42 16.89
N VAL A 82 8.56 7.13 17.16
CA VAL A 82 7.49 7.29 16.16
C VAL A 82 6.81 8.65 16.22
N HIS A 83 7.13 9.49 17.20
CA HIS A 83 6.59 10.85 17.34
C HIS A 83 7.54 11.89 16.77
N GLY A 84 7.21 13.18 16.73
CA GLY A 84 8.05 14.27 16.19
C GLY A 84 8.37 14.09 14.70
N THR A 85 7.55 13.31 13.99
CA THR A 85 7.79 12.88 12.62
C THR A 85 7.22 13.89 11.64
N ARG A 86 7.94 14.06 10.53
CA ARG A 86 7.42 14.73 9.33
C ARG A 86 6.98 13.66 8.33
N ILE A 87 6.26 14.11 7.30
CA ILE A 87 5.96 13.24 6.15
C ILE A 87 7.11 13.34 5.15
N GLY A 88 7.79 12.23 4.90
CA GLY A 88 8.84 12.12 3.89
C GLY A 88 8.25 12.06 2.48
N ILE A 89 9.04 12.41 1.47
CA ILE A 89 8.69 12.33 0.06
C ILE A 89 9.82 11.61 -0.67
N ALA A 90 9.47 10.55 -1.39
CA ALA A 90 10.31 9.94 -2.41
C ALA A 90 9.64 10.13 -3.78
N GLU A 91 10.42 10.11 -4.85
CA GLU A 91 9.91 10.21 -6.22
C GLU A 91 10.44 9.10 -7.12
N SER A 92 9.65 8.77 -8.15
CA SER A 92 9.95 7.76 -9.12
C SER A 92 9.45 8.15 -10.51
N GLY A 93 10.27 7.89 -11.54
CA GLY A 93 9.88 8.07 -12.94
C GLY A 93 9.21 6.83 -13.55
N ASP A 94 9.53 5.64 -13.03
CA ASP A 94 9.10 4.34 -13.54
C ASP A 94 8.12 3.60 -12.59
N GLY A 95 7.93 4.11 -11.38
CA GLY A 95 7.14 3.49 -10.30
C GLY A 95 7.88 2.40 -9.53
N ALA A 96 9.06 1.97 -9.99
CA ALA A 96 9.84 0.87 -9.41
C ALA A 96 11.07 1.39 -8.65
N THR A 97 11.73 2.42 -9.17
CA THR A 97 12.97 2.97 -8.61
C THR A 97 12.63 4.28 -7.91
N TRP A 98 12.87 4.33 -6.60
CA TRP A 98 12.48 5.46 -5.74
C TRP A 98 13.70 6.17 -5.19
N THR A 99 13.72 7.50 -5.29
CA THR A 99 14.78 8.35 -4.74
C THR A 99 14.18 9.32 -3.72
N TYR A 100 14.85 9.49 -2.58
CA TYR A 100 14.46 10.51 -1.60
C TYR A 100 14.43 11.89 -2.25
N ARG A 101 13.36 12.63 -1.98
CA ARG A 101 13.20 14.00 -2.47
C ARG A 101 13.49 14.99 -1.36
N ASP A 102 12.65 15.01 -0.32
CA ASP A 102 12.70 15.86 0.90
C ASP A 102 11.43 15.52 1.73
N THR A 103 11.00 16.33 2.69
CA THR A 103 9.77 16.18 3.49
C THR A 103 8.68 17.16 3.07
N ALA A 104 7.40 16.81 3.22
CA ALA A 104 6.29 17.71 2.94
C ALA A 104 6.40 19.01 3.76
N ASN A 105 6.18 20.15 3.09
CA ASN A 105 6.15 21.45 3.75
C ASN A 105 4.72 21.76 4.22
N ILE A 106 4.40 21.33 5.45
CA ILE A 106 3.07 21.51 6.04
C ILE A 106 3.07 22.74 6.95
N ALA A 107 2.19 23.70 6.65
CA ALA A 107 1.96 24.93 7.39
C ALA A 107 0.88 24.73 8.49
N TYR A 108 1.07 23.73 9.35
CA TYR A 108 0.22 23.44 10.49
C TYR A 108 1.05 22.89 11.64
N ARG A 109 1.36 23.72 12.64
CA ARG A 109 2.27 23.36 13.74
C ARG A 109 1.84 24.01 15.04
N PRO A 110 0.57 23.84 15.47
CA PRO A 110 0.03 24.60 16.60
C PRO A 110 0.65 24.17 17.93
N GLN A 111 1.24 22.98 18.03
CA GLN A 111 1.92 22.49 19.24
C GLN A 111 3.39 22.16 18.98
N PRO A 112 4.31 22.46 19.92
CA PRO A 112 5.69 21.97 19.86
C PRO A 112 5.75 20.45 19.83
N GLY A 113 6.74 19.90 19.11
CA GLY A 113 6.94 18.45 19.04
C GLY A 113 5.82 17.68 18.32
N TYR A 114 4.97 18.37 17.55
CA TYR A 114 3.92 17.78 16.73
C TYR A 114 4.42 16.61 15.87
N THR A 115 3.50 15.72 15.55
CA THR A 115 3.78 14.50 14.78
C THR A 115 2.74 14.34 13.68
N PHE A 116 3.20 13.89 12.51
CA PHE A 116 2.33 13.51 11.39
C PHE A 116 2.51 12.04 11.02
N TRP A 117 1.39 11.33 10.84
CA TRP A 117 1.33 9.91 10.47
C TRP A 117 0.35 9.65 9.33
N ALA A 118 0.61 8.59 8.57
CA ALA A 118 -0.30 7.94 7.64
C ALA A 118 -1.05 8.93 6.73
N PRO A 119 -0.33 9.57 5.78
CA PRO A 119 -0.94 10.45 4.80
C PRO A 119 -1.87 9.66 3.87
N GLU A 120 -3.06 10.20 3.61
CA GLU A 120 -3.88 9.83 2.45
C GLU A 120 -4.02 11.03 1.53
N VAL A 121 -3.79 10.84 0.23
CA VAL A 121 -3.78 11.94 -0.74
C VAL A 121 -4.65 11.63 -1.94
N VAL A 122 -5.53 12.58 -2.28
CA VAL A 122 -6.36 12.55 -3.50
C VAL A 122 -6.21 13.85 -4.28
N GLU A 123 -6.49 13.80 -5.58
CA GLU A 123 -6.58 14.99 -6.43
C GLU A 123 -8.03 15.21 -6.85
N TYR A 124 -8.50 16.44 -6.73
CA TYR A 124 -9.81 16.83 -7.22
C TYR A 124 -9.79 18.25 -7.80
N LYS A 125 -10.22 18.39 -9.05
CA LYS A 125 -10.38 19.68 -9.75
C LYS A 125 -9.12 20.56 -9.74
N GLY A 126 -7.94 19.96 -9.91
CA GLY A 126 -6.64 20.63 -9.96
C GLY A 126 -6.02 20.90 -8.59
N GLN A 127 -6.64 20.45 -7.51
CA GLN A 127 -6.18 20.63 -6.13
C GLN A 127 -5.87 19.28 -5.51
N TYR A 128 -4.71 19.15 -4.86
CA TYR A 128 -4.43 17.99 -4.02
C TYR A 128 -4.96 18.21 -2.62
N HIS A 129 -5.57 17.17 -2.04
CA HIS A 129 -6.12 17.11 -0.70
C HIS A 129 -5.40 16.00 0.06
N MET A 130 -4.91 16.30 1.26
CA MET A 130 -4.32 15.32 2.15
C MET A 130 -5.12 15.24 3.44
N PHE A 131 -5.46 14.02 3.84
CA PHE A 131 -6.06 13.71 5.13
C PHE A 131 -4.99 13.03 5.96
N LEU A 132 -4.63 13.66 7.07
CA LEU A 132 -3.39 13.33 7.78
C LEU A 132 -3.64 13.21 9.27
N THR A 133 -3.11 12.15 9.87
CA THR A 133 -3.13 12.00 11.32
C THR A 133 -2.18 13.01 11.95
N TYR A 134 -2.71 13.84 12.85
CA TYR A 134 -1.98 14.81 13.64
C TYR A 134 -1.98 14.42 15.11
N VAL A 135 -0.79 14.33 15.71
CA VAL A 135 -0.60 14.12 17.15
C VAL A 135 0.02 15.39 17.76
N PRO A 136 -0.54 15.94 18.84
CA PRO A 136 -0.13 17.24 19.40
C PRO A 136 1.11 17.14 20.30
N GLY A 137 2.12 16.38 19.90
CA GLY A 137 3.35 16.28 20.66
C GLY A 137 4.13 14.99 20.46
N THR A 138 5.19 14.87 21.27
CA THR A 138 6.06 13.71 21.37
C THR A 138 5.87 13.04 22.72
N PHE A 139 5.53 11.76 22.69
CA PHE A 139 5.07 11.03 23.87
C PHE A 139 5.80 9.70 24.02
N THR A 140 5.91 9.22 25.26
CA THR A 140 6.57 7.95 25.59
C THR A 140 5.65 6.75 25.48
N ASP A 141 4.33 6.96 25.42
CA ASP A 141 3.30 5.93 25.30
C ASP A 141 2.20 6.34 24.29
N TRP A 142 1.21 5.45 24.12
CA TRP A 142 0.13 5.59 23.14
C TRP A 142 -1.14 6.22 23.71
N ASN A 143 -1.15 6.83 24.90
CA ASN A 143 -2.36 7.31 25.55
C ASN A 143 -2.58 8.83 25.41
N HIS A 144 -2.51 9.32 24.17
CA HIS A 144 -2.61 10.76 23.88
C HIS A 144 -3.66 11.11 22.81
N PRO A 145 -4.09 12.36 22.65
CA PRO A 145 -5.01 12.72 21.57
C PRO A 145 -4.37 12.58 20.19
N ARG A 146 -5.17 12.30 19.18
CA ARG A 146 -4.80 12.40 17.76
C ARG A 146 -6.05 12.54 16.90
N THR A 147 -5.93 13.36 15.87
CA THR A 147 -7.05 13.79 15.02
C THR A 147 -6.65 13.72 13.56
N ILE A 148 -7.61 13.66 12.65
CA ILE A 148 -7.35 13.76 11.22
C ILE A 148 -7.54 15.22 10.79
N VAL A 149 -6.50 15.81 10.21
CA VAL A 149 -6.54 17.16 9.63
C VAL A 149 -6.65 17.10 8.11
N HIS A 150 -7.34 18.06 7.54
CA HIS A 150 -7.43 18.30 6.11
C HIS A 150 -6.41 19.37 5.69
N LEU A 151 -5.57 19.01 4.73
CA LEU A 151 -4.58 19.89 4.12
C LEU A 151 -4.84 19.97 2.61
N THR A 152 -4.45 21.08 1.99
CA THR A 152 -4.49 21.22 0.52
C THR A 152 -3.16 21.70 -0.04
N SER A 153 -2.77 21.20 -1.21
CA SER A 153 -1.55 21.62 -1.91
C SER A 153 -1.75 21.74 -3.43
N PRO A 154 -1.27 22.81 -4.09
CA PRO A 154 -1.31 22.93 -5.54
C PRO A 154 -0.20 22.11 -6.23
N ASP A 155 0.82 21.65 -5.49
CA ASP A 155 2.07 21.13 -6.06
C ASP A 155 2.57 19.85 -5.39
N LEU A 156 1.79 19.28 -4.45
CA LEU A 156 2.13 18.15 -3.58
C LEU A 156 3.28 18.42 -2.61
N ARG A 157 3.85 19.63 -2.60
CA ARG A 157 5.02 19.99 -1.79
C ARG A 157 4.64 20.89 -0.62
N ASN A 158 3.88 21.94 -0.90
CA ASN A 158 3.49 22.99 0.03
C ASN A 158 2.03 22.80 0.43
N TRP A 159 1.78 22.53 1.69
CA TRP A 159 0.49 22.11 2.23
C TRP A 159 -0.05 23.14 3.21
N GLN A 160 -1.25 23.62 2.94
CA GLN A 160 -1.98 24.56 3.79
C GLN A 160 -3.05 23.83 4.57
N TYR A 161 -3.13 24.11 5.88
CA TYR A 161 -4.23 23.64 6.71
C TYR A 161 -5.57 24.21 6.25
N LYS A 162 -6.61 23.37 6.31
CA LYS A 162 -8.00 23.76 6.04
C LYS A 162 -8.88 23.56 7.25
N SER A 163 -8.88 22.37 7.83
CA SER A 163 -9.74 22.02 8.95
C SER A 163 -9.23 20.80 9.69
N THR A 164 -9.78 20.57 10.87
CA THR A 164 -9.72 19.28 11.57
C THR A 164 -11.08 18.61 11.38
N LEU A 165 -11.10 17.34 10.99
CA LEU A 165 -12.36 16.67 10.67
C LEU A 165 -13.18 16.43 11.96
N PRO A 166 -14.50 16.67 11.94
CA PRO A 166 -15.41 16.42 13.07
C PRO A 166 -15.77 14.93 13.15
N LEU A 167 -14.78 14.07 13.43
CA LEU A 167 -14.95 12.62 13.54
C LEU A 167 -15.41 12.19 14.94
N ALA A 168 -15.72 10.90 15.10
CA ALA A 168 -16.36 10.37 16.30
C ALA A 168 -15.63 10.69 17.62
N THR A 169 -14.28 10.79 17.61
CA THR A 169 -13.49 11.04 18.82
C THR A 169 -12.19 11.81 18.52
N ASP A 170 -11.49 12.22 19.59
CA ASP A 170 -10.15 12.82 19.57
C ASP A 170 -9.01 11.77 19.56
N LYS A 171 -9.31 10.52 19.19
CA LYS A 171 -8.35 9.42 19.16
C LYS A 171 -8.57 8.55 17.92
N VAL A 172 -8.41 9.19 16.77
CA VAL A 172 -8.67 8.64 15.42
C VAL A 172 -7.44 8.79 14.52
N ILE A 173 -7.18 7.80 13.67
CA ILE A 173 -6.00 7.75 12.79
C ILE A 173 -6.33 7.18 11.41
N ASP A 174 -5.35 7.25 10.52
CA ASP A 174 -5.25 6.46 9.28
C ASP A 174 -6.45 6.62 8.35
N ALA A 175 -6.55 7.79 7.71
CA ALA A 175 -7.60 8.04 6.73
C ALA A 175 -7.37 7.22 5.44
N SER A 176 -8.46 6.83 4.77
CA SER A 176 -8.48 6.45 3.35
C SER A 176 -9.70 7.08 2.70
N VAL A 177 -9.55 7.62 1.49
CA VAL A 177 -10.61 8.42 0.84
C VAL A 177 -10.91 7.91 -0.55
N LEU A 178 -12.19 7.67 -0.83
CA LEU A 178 -12.68 7.29 -2.15
C LEU A 178 -13.82 8.20 -2.58
N ARG A 179 -13.85 8.55 -3.87
CA ARG A 179 -15.02 9.19 -4.48
C ARG A 179 -16.09 8.14 -4.80
N LEU A 180 -17.30 8.37 -4.33
CA LEU A 180 -18.44 7.49 -4.51
C LEU A 180 -19.04 7.61 -5.94
N PRO A 181 -19.83 6.61 -6.40
CA PRO A 181 -20.48 6.66 -7.71
C PRO A 181 -21.43 7.85 -7.92
N ASP A 182 -22.06 8.34 -6.86
CA ASP A 182 -22.93 9.53 -6.89
C ASP A 182 -22.14 10.85 -6.97
N GLY A 183 -20.81 10.77 -6.91
CA GLY A 183 -19.90 11.90 -7.02
C GLY A 183 -19.52 12.56 -5.70
N THR A 184 -20.10 12.12 -4.58
CA THR A 184 -19.68 12.48 -3.21
C THR A 184 -18.41 11.73 -2.82
N TRP A 185 -17.94 11.92 -1.58
CA TRP A 185 -16.71 11.34 -1.05
C TRP A 185 -16.99 10.62 0.24
N ARG A 186 -16.29 9.51 0.46
CA ARG A 186 -16.27 8.79 1.72
C ARG A 186 -14.85 8.67 2.22
N LEU A 187 -14.69 8.90 3.52
CA LEU A 187 -13.46 8.67 4.26
C LEU A 187 -13.69 7.52 5.22
N TRP A 188 -12.79 6.55 5.20
CA TRP A 188 -12.67 5.50 6.23
C TRP A 188 -11.52 5.85 7.14
N TYR A 189 -11.67 5.56 8.44
CA TYR A 189 -10.64 5.86 9.43
C TYR A 189 -10.69 4.88 10.59
N ASN A 190 -9.59 4.75 11.32
CA ASN A 190 -9.54 3.94 12.53
C ASN A 190 -10.03 4.72 13.75
N ASN A 191 -11.01 4.19 14.48
CA ASN A 191 -11.45 4.72 15.77
C ASN A 191 -10.82 3.93 16.92
N GLU A 192 -9.75 4.46 17.51
CA GLU A 192 -9.01 3.73 18.55
C GLU A 192 -9.77 3.59 19.87
N ARG A 193 -10.77 4.46 20.12
CA ARG A 193 -11.60 4.34 21.33
C ARG A 193 -12.60 3.19 21.23
N ASP A 194 -13.00 2.83 20.02
CA ASP A 194 -13.92 1.73 19.75
C ASP A 194 -13.18 0.49 19.26
N HIS A 195 -12.31 -0.04 20.11
CA HIS A 195 -11.54 -1.27 19.87
C HIS A 195 -10.71 -1.28 18.57
N LYS A 196 -10.38 -0.10 18.03
CA LYS A 196 -9.75 0.07 16.71
C LYS A 196 -10.59 -0.48 15.56
N SER A 197 -11.90 -0.26 15.62
CA SER A 197 -12.81 -0.50 14.50
C SER A 197 -12.61 0.53 13.38
N THR A 198 -12.97 0.18 12.16
CA THR A 198 -12.98 1.13 11.04
C THR A 198 -14.33 1.83 11.00
N TYR A 199 -14.31 3.16 11.00
CA TYR A 199 -15.47 4.05 10.90
C TYR A 199 -15.49 4.71 9.52
N TYR A 200 -16.60 5.35 9.16
CA TYR A 200 -16.66 6.19 7.96
C TYR A 200 -17.40 7.51 8.16
N ALA A 201 -17.04 8.48 7.33
CA ALA A 201 -17.68 9.78 7.22
C ALA A 201 -17.86 10.14 5.73
N ASP A 202 -18.93 10.85 5.39
CA ASP A 202 -19.23 11.26 4.02
C ASP A 202 -19.10 12.78 3.85
N SER A 203 -18.75 13.20 2.64
CA SER A 203 -18.59 14.60 2.27
C SER A 203 -19.04 14.86 0.82
N PRO A 204 -19.84 15.92 0.57
CA PRO A 204 -20.18 16.30 -0.80
C PRO A 204 -19.01 16.95 -1.57
N ASP A 205 -18.00 17.47 -0.87
CA ASP A 205 -17.05 18.44 -1.42
C ASP A 205 -15.59 18.31 -0.92
N LEU A 206 -15.28 17.27 -0.14
CA LEU A 206 -14.01 17.06 0.60
C LEU A 206 -13.75 18.07 1.74
N ALA A 207 -14.68 18.99 2.03
CA ALA A 207 -14.50 20.04 3.03
C ALA A 207 -15.48 19.87 4.21
N THR A 208 -16.74 19.58 3.93
CA THR A 208 -17.79 19.38 4.93
C THR A 208 -18.00 17.89 5.15
N TRP A 209 -17.81 17.40 6.37
CA TRP A 209 -17.86 15.98 6.69
C TRP A 209 -18.95 15.66 7.70
N THR A 210 -19.66 14.55 7.47
CA THR A 210 -20.66 13.97 8.37
C THR A 210 -20.22 12.58 8.77
N ASP A 211 -20.00 12.34 10.07
CA ASP A 211 -19.66 11.02 10.59
C ASP A 211 -20.88 10.08 10.61
N HIS A 212 -20.66 8.81 10.27
CA HIS A 212 -21.71 7.79 10.18
C HIS A 212 -21.48 6.58 11.09
N GLY A 213 -20.43 6.60 11.93
CA GLY A 213 -20.12 5.49 12.83
C GLY A 213 -19.39 4.31 12.15
N PRO A 214 -19.52 3.08 12.70
CA PRO A 214 -18.71 1.94 12.28
C PRO A 214 -19.04 1.46 10.86
N ALA A 215 -18.01 1.26 10.05
CA ALA A 215 -18.05 0.57 8.76
C ALA A 215 -17.68 -0.92 8.90
N LEU A 216 -16.74 -1.23 9.79
CA LEU A 216 -16.25 -2.59 10.02
C LEU A 216 -15.80 -2.71 11.49
N ALA A 217 -16.47 -3.59 12.24
CA ALA A 217 -16.17 -3.87 13.65
C ALA A 217 -15.08 -4.94 13.82
N GLU A 218 -14.02 -4.86 13.01
CA GLU A 218 -12.82 -5.69 13.16
C GLU A 218 -11.65 -4.82 13.63
N ARG A 219 -10.89 -5.35 14.59
CA ARG A 219 -9.75 -4.66 15.17
C ARG A 219 -8.59 -4.62 14.16
N GLY A 220 -8.22 -3.42 13.74
CA GLY A 220 -7.05 -3.16 12.89
C GLY A 220 -6.78 -1.66 12.73
N GLU A 221 -5.83 -1.30 11.88
CA GLU A 221 -5.56 0.08 11.48
C GLU A 221 -5.27 0.18 9.98
N GLY A 222 -4.90 1.36 9.48
CA GLY A 222 -4.56 1.54 8.07
C GLY A 222 -5.62 1.08 7.06
N PRO A 223 -6.89 1.50 7.18
CA PRO A 223 -7.86 1.18 6.14
C PRO A 223 -7.36 1.73 4.80
N LYS A 224 -7.38 0.90 3.76
CA LYS A 224 -7.22 1.33 2.37
C LYS A 224 -8.36 0.83 1.51
N VAL A 225 -9.10 1.75 0.92
CA VAL A 225 -10.23 1.45 0.04
C VAL A 225 -9.89 1.79 -1.41
N PHE A 226 -10.16 0.84 -2.31
CA PHE A 226 -9.93 1.02 -3.75
C PHE A 226 -10.91 0.18 -4.58
N ARG A 227 -11.00 0.47 -5.88
CA ARG A 227 -11.85 -0.27 -6.83
C ARG A 227 -11.00 -1.03 -7.83
N TRP A 228 -11.19 -2.34 -7.92
CA TRP A 228 -10.48 -3.20 -8.90
C TRP A 228 -11.28 -4.47 -9.19
N GLN A 229 -11.17 -4.99 -10.41
CA GLN A 229 -11.88 -6.21 -10.87
C GLN A 229 -13.41 -6.17 -10.62
N GLY A 230 -14.02 -5.00 -10.86
CA GLY A 230 -15.47 -4.82 -10.72
C GLY A 230 -15.98 -4.70 -9.28
N GLN A 231 -15.11 -4.80 -8.27
CA GLN A 231 -15.48 -4.72 -6.86
C GLN A 231 -14.78 -3.56 -6.14
N TYR A 232 -15.29 -3.20 -4.97
CA TYR A 232 -14.57 -2.40 -3.99
C TYR A 232 -13.84 -3.32 -3.03
N TRP A 233 -12.66 -2.90 -2.63
CA TRP A 233 -11.81 -3.61 -1.68
C TRP A 233 -11.50 -2.69 -0.52
N LEU A 234 -11.48 -3.26 0.68
CA LEU A 234 -10.96 -2.65 1.89
C LEU A 234 -9.85 -3.56 2.41
N ILE A 235 -8.69 -2.97 2.69
CA ILE A 235 -7.58 -3.65 3.37
C ILE A 235 -7.37 -2.97 4.73
N ILE A 236 -7.13 -3.73 5.79
CA ILE A 236 -6.72 -3.22 7.11
C ILE A 236 -5.51 -4.01 7.63
N ASP A 237 -4.74 -3.41 8.55
CA ASP A 237 -3.64 -4.02 9.29
C ASP A 237 -4.09 -4.46 10.70
N PRO A 238 -4.42 -5.74 10.94
CA PRO A 238 -4.67 -6.32 12.26
C PRO A 238 -3.38 -6.76 13.00
N TRP A 239 -2.20 -6.34 12.56
CA TRP A 239 -0.86 -6.78 13.00
C TRP A 239 -0.63 -8.29 12.88
N LYS A 240 -1.20 -8.91 11.84
CA LYS A 240 -1.08 -10.36 11.55
C LYS A 240 -0.94 -10.62 10.05
N GLY A 241 -0.34 -9.69 9.30
CA GLY A 241 -0.58 -9.53 7.87
C GLY A 241 -1.87 -8.74 7.64
N LEU A 242 -2.17 -8.45 6.38
CA LEU A 242 -3.25 -7.55 5.98
C LEU A 242 -4.55 -8.31 5.74
N ALA A 243 -5.61 -7.96 6.46
CA ALA A 243 -6.94 -8.49 6.22
C ALA A 243 -7.60 -7.74 5.05
N ALA A 244 -8.31 -8.47 4.18
CA ALA A 244 -8.98 -7.90 3.02
C ALA A 244 -10.46 -8.26 2.99
N TYR A 245 -11.26 -7.31 2.51
CA TYR A 245 -12.70 -7.40 2.40
C TYR A 245 -13.10 -6.89 1.03
N HIS A 246 -14.21 -7.40 0.50
CA HIS A 246 -14.82 -6.88 -0.71
C HIS A 246 -16.24 -6.37 -0.42
N SER A 247 -16.68 -5.43 -1.26
CA SER A 247 -18.01 -4.84 -1.21
C SER A 247 -18.47 -4.46 -2.62
N THR A 248 -19.78 -4.48 -2.83
CA THR A 248 -20.43 -3.95 -4.03
C THR A 248 -21.04 -2.56 -3.81
N ASP A 249 -21.21 -2.13 -2.56
CA ASP A 249 -21.96 -0.92 -2.19
C ASP A 249 -21.20 0.03 -1.23
N LEU A 250 -19.97 -0.31 -0.84
CA LEU A 250 -19.12 0.46 0.08
C LEU A 250 -19.68 0.61 1.51
N LEU A 251 -20.71 -0.16 1.85
CA LEU A 251 -21.38 -0.18 3.15
C LEU A 251 -21.22 -1.54 3.82
N HIS A 252 -21.45 -2.62 3.07
CA HIS A 252 -21.37 -3.98 3.57
C HIS A 252 -20.09 -4.65 3.07
N TRP A 253 -19.27 -5.11 4.01
CA TRP A 253 -17.96 -5.68 3.75
C TRP A 253 -17.96 -7.18 4.04
N THR A 254 -17.57 -7.99 3.05
CA THR A 254 -17.40 -9.42 3.19
C THR A 254 -15.92 -9.74 3.31
N ALA A 255 -15.51 -10.32 4.44
CA ALA A 255 -14.14 -10.73 4.67
C ALA A 255 -13.73 -11.84 3.70
N GLN A 256 -12.50 -11.78 3.19
CA GLN A 256 -11.87 -12.96 2.60
C GLN A 256 -11.21 -13.80 3.72
N PRO A 257 -11.13 -15.14 3.59
CA PRO A 257 -10.58 -15.99 4.65
C PRO A 257 -9.08 -15.80 4.90
N GLU A 258 -8.31 -15.55 3.83
CA GLU A 258 -6.85 -15.47 3.88
C GLU A 258 -6.36 -14.03 3.99
N ARG A 259 -5.35 -13.79 4.83
CA ARG A 259 -4.67 -12.50 4.91
C ARG A 259 -3.56 -12.40 3.87
N LEU A 260 -3.40 -11.22 3.30
CA LEU A 260 -2.26 -10.88 2.46
C LEU A 260 -1.04 -10.66 3.35
N LEU A 261 0.16 -11.03 2.89
CA LEU A 261 1.42 -10.70 3.59
C LEU A 261 1.52 -11.15 5.06
N GLU A 262 0.77 -12.18 5.46
CA GLU A 262 0.87 -12.82 6.78
C GLU A 262 2.12 -13.69 6.89
N ALA A 263 2.45 -14.42 5.84
CA ALA A 263 3.69 -15.19 5.78
C ALA A 263 4.89 -14.26 5.53
N PRO A 264 6.03 -14.49 6.21
CA PRO A 264 7.26 -13.77 5.91
C PRO A 264 7.80 -14.18 4.53
N GLY A 265 8.52 -13.27 3.87
CA GLY A 265 9.27 -13.56 2.65
C GLY A 265 10.67 -14.10 2.95
N SER A 266 11.40 -14.43 1.90
CA SER A 266 12.77 -14.96 1.95
C SER A 266 13.85 -13.88 1.86
N GLY A 267 13.49 -12.67 1.37
CA GLY A 267 14.42 -11.56 1.18
C GLY A 267 15.01 -11.01 2.48
N PRO A 268 16.26 -10.48 2.50
CA PRO A 268 16.94 -9.99 3.72
C PRO A 268 16.17 -8.94 4.53
N ASP A 269 15.30 -8.17 3.87
CA ASP A 269 14.48 -7.10 4.46
C ASP A 269 12.97 -7.40 4.41
N ASP A 270 12.57 -8.66 4.27
CA ASP A 270 11.17 -9.06 4.05
C ASP A 270 10.67 -10.20 4.96
N GLN A 271 11.41 -10.48 6.04
CA GLN A 271 11.20 -11.63 6.91
C GLN A 271 10.14 -11.41 8.01
N ALA A 272 9.42 -10.29 7.96
CA ALA A 272 8.33 -9.97 8.86
C ALA A 272 7.02 -9.78 8.08
N ILE A 273 5.90 -9.74 8.79
CA ILE A 273 4.58 -9.47 8.19
C ILE A 273 4.57 -8.12 7.45
N GLY A 274 3.68 -7.98 6.46
CA GLY A 274 3.34 -6.68 5.90
C GLY A 274 2.45 -5.89 6.86
N GLY A 275 2.67 -4.58 6.94
CA GLY A 275 1.82 -3.64 7.68
C GLY A 275 1.19 -2.59 6.77
N HIS A 276 0.48 -1.61 7.35
CA HIS A 276 -0.24 -0.50 6.68
C HIS A 276 0.19 -0.25 5.22
N ALA A 277 -0.78 -0.35 4.31
CA ALA A 277 -0.53 -0.36 2.88
C ALA A 277 -1.29 0.72 2.12
N ASP A 278 -0.77 1.05 0.94
CA ASP A 278 -1.48 1.75 -0.12
C ASP A 278 -1.58 0.85 -1.36
N VAL A 279 -2.59 1.10 -2.21
CA VAL A 279 -2.83 0.34 -3.42
C VAL A 279 -3.02 1.28 -4.61
N VAL A 280 -2.22 1.06 -5.65
CA VAL A 280 -2.36 1.77 -6.93
C VAL A 280 -2.87 0.82 -8.00
N VAL A 281 -4.05 1.11 -8.52
CA VAL A 281 -4.60 0.43 -9.69
C VAL A 281 -4.16 1.18 -10.96
N SER A 282 -3.36 0.52 -11.80
CA SER A 282 -2.80 1.12 -13.01
C SER A 282 -2.84 0.13 -14.18
N GLY A 283 -3.40 0.58 -15.30
CA GLY A 283 -3.39 -0.20 -16.54
C GLY A 283 -4.08 -1.57 -16.44
N GLY A 284 -5.04 -1.72 -15.52
CA GLY A 284 -5.73 -3.00 -15.26
C GLY A 284 -5.06 -3.88 -14.19
N ARG A 285 -3.87 -3.52 -13.73
CA ARG A 285 -3.11 -4.20 -12.67
C ARG A 285 -3.25 -3.43 -11.35
N ALA A 286 -2.98 -4.09 -10.23
CA ALA A 286 -3.00 -3.47 -8.91
C ALA A 286 -1.70 -3.76 -8.18
N TYR A 287 -1.11 -2.73 -7.58
CA TYR A 287 0.16 -2.83 -6.84
C TYR A 287 -0.07 -2.42 -5.40
N LEU A 288 0.29 -3.30 -4.47
CA LEU A 288 0.18 -3.04 -3.03
C LEU A 288 1.56 -2.64 -2.51
N PHE A 289 1.67 -1.38 -2.08
CA PHE A 289 2.84 -0.81 -1.43
C PHE A 289 2.64 -0.88 0.07
N TYR A 290 3.58 -1.47 0.80
CA TYR A 290 3.43 -1.70 2.23
C TYR A 290 4.75 -1.50 2.94
N PHE A 291 4.69 -1.21 4.24
CA PHE A 291 5.89 -1.24 5.06
C PHE A 291 6.05 -2.58 5.77
N THR A 292 7.29 -2.93 6.08
CA THR A 292 7.59 -4.03 7.00
C THR A 292 8.70 -3.62 7.97
N HIS A 293 8.81 -4.34 9.09
CA HIS A 293 9.89 -4.17 10.07
C HIS A 293 10.86 -5.35 9.96
N PRO A 294 11.95 -5.25 9.18
CA PRO A 294 12.83 -6.40 8.96
C PRO A 294 13.42 -7.01 10.22
N GLY A 295 13.63 -6.21 11.27
CA GLY A 295 14.13 -6.71 12.56
C GLY A 295 13.06 -7.26 13.50
N ARG A 296 11.81 -7.43 13.03
CA ARG A 296 10.72 -8.10 13.78
C ARG A 296 10.24 -9.39 13.10
N PRO A 297 11.14 -10.27 12.61
CA PRO A 297 10.70 -11.56 12.13
C PRO A 297 10.02 -12.35 13.27
N LYS A 298 9.09 -13.23 12.93
CA LYS A 298 8.42 -14.09 13.92
C LYS A 298 9.44 -14.98 14.65
N ALA A 299 10.41 -15.50 13.90
CA ALA A 299 11.53 -16.25 14.45
C ALA A 299 12.66 -15.28 14.80
N ASN A 300 13.09 -15.26 16.07
CA ASN A 300 14.22 -14.48 16.56
C ASN A 300 14.14 -12.95 16.29
N PRO A 301 13.10 -12.27 16.81
CA PRO A 301 13.01 -10.81 16.68
C PRO A 301 14.18 -10.11 17.38
N ALA A 302 14.61 -8.97 16.82
CA ALA A 302 15.57 -8.11 17.49
C ALA A 302 14.97 -7.50 18.77
N PRO A 303 15.79 -7.04 19.73
CA PRO A 303 15.29 -6.36 20.92
C PRO A 303 14.39 -5.19 20.56
N ALA A 304 13.21 -5.07 21.18
CA ALA A 304 12.19 -4.09 20.78
C ALA A 304 12.65 -2.63 20.81
N THR A 305 13.65 -2.30 21.63
CA THR A 305 14.24 -0.97 21.77
C THR A 305 15.41 -0.71 20.80
N SER A 306 15.85 -1.72 20.05
CA SER A 306 16.96 -1.60 19.11
C SER A 306 16.57 -0.89 17.82
N VAL A 307 17.56 -0.26 17.17
CA VAL A 307 17.40 0.30 15.81
C VAL A 307 16.91 -0.77 14.84
N ALA A 308 17.41 -2.01 14.96
CA ALA A 308 17.00 -3.12 14.09
C ALA A 308 15.48 -3.40 14.18
N ALA A 309 14.91 -3.43 15.40
CA ALA A 309 13.48 -3.63 15.60
C ALA A 309 12.64 -2.41 15.20
N ARG A 310 13.21 -1.20 15.24
CA ARG A 310 12.51 0.05 14.86
C ARG A 310 12.53 0.31 13.36
N ARG A 311 13.60 -0.10 12.67
CA ARG A 311 13.78 0.06 11.22
C ARG A 311 12.55 -0.40 10.47
N SER A 312 12.10 0.38 9.50
CA SER A 312 11.08 -0.03 8.55
C SER A 312 11.44 0.39 7.14
N VAL A 313 11.03 -0.45 6.19
CA VAL A 313 11.29 -0.28 4.76
C VAL A 313 9.97 -0.42 4.01
N ILE A 314 9.88 0.18 2.84
CA ILE A 314 8.74 -0.02 1.94
C ILE A 314 9.07 -1.14 0.96
N GLN A 315 8.07 -1.96 0.67
CA GLN A 315 8.07 -3.04 -0.31
C GLN A 315 6.87 -2.85 -1.26
N VAL A 316 6.88 -3.58 -2.38
CA VAL A 316 5.73 -3.67 -3.29
C VAL A 316 5.53 -5.09 -3.76
N VAL A 317 4.26 -5.48 -3.88
CA VAL A 317 3.82 -6.70 -4.57
C VAL A 317 2.76 -6.35 -5.60
N GLU A 318 2.65 -7.17 -6.64
CA GLU A 318 1.47 -7.17 -7.49
C GLU A 318 0.33 -7.94 -6.81
N LEU A 319 -0.86 -7.36 -6.82
CA LEU A 319 -2.07 -8.05 -6.43
C LEU A 319 -2.61 -8.82 -7.63
N HIS A 320 -3.01 -10.07 -7.37
CA HIS A 320 -3.76 -10.90 -8.28
C HIS A 320 -5.19 -11.07 -7.77
N TYR A 321 -6.10 -11.35 -8.71
CA TYR A 321 -7.49 -11.65 -8.39
C TYR A 321 -7.84 -13.01 -8.98
N ALA A 322 -8.14 -13.95 -8.11
CA ALA A 322 -8.52 -15.31 -8.48
C ALA A 322 -9.62 -15.81 -7.56
N ASN A 323 -10.65 -16.44 -8.12
CA ASN A 323 -11.72 -17.09 -7.36
C ASN A 323 -12.38 -16.18 -6.32
N GLY A 324 -12.56 -14.89 -6.64
CA GLY A 324 -13.20 -13.92 -5.74
C GLY A 324 -12.29 -13.34 -4.65
N GLN A 325 -10.99 -13.65 -4.65
CA GLN A 325 -10.05 -13.26 -3.59
C GLN A 325 -8.86 -12.48 -4.14
N LEU A 326 -8.32 -11.59 -3.32
CA LEU A 326 -7.02 -10.97 -3.58
C LEU A 326 -5.93 -11.93 -3.10
N THR A 327 -4.89 -12.09 -3.93
CA THR A 327 -3.69 -12.85 -3.58
C THR A 327 -2.44 -12.08 -3.99
N CYS A 328 -1.31 -12.40 -3.37
CA CYS A 328 0.01 -11.92 -3.78
C CYS A 328 1.08 -12.90 -3.29
N ASP A 329 2.17 -13.02 -4.05
CA ASP A 329 3.38 -13.68 -3.59
C ASP A 329 4.47 -12.61 -3.40
N ARG A 330 4.98 -12.50 -2.17
CA ARG A 330 5.99 -11.51 -1.83
C ARG A 330 7.40 -11.92 -2.21
N ASP A 331 7.65 -13.17 -2.54
CA ASP A 331 8.93 -13.64 -3.06
C ASP A 331 9.03 -13.49 -4.59
N GLU A 332 7.91 -13.43 -5.29
CA GLU A 332 7.88 -13.19 -6.74
C GLU A 332 8.45 -11.82 -7.15
N PRO A 333 9.21 -11.73 -8.25
CA PRO A 333 9.65 -10.46 -8.81
C PRO A 333 8.46 -9.58 -9.21
N THR A 334 8.40 -8.36 -8.68
CA THR A 334 7.32 -7.42 -9.03
C THR A 334 7.80 -6.47 -10.14
N TYR A 335 7.14 -6.54 -11.30
CA TYR A 335 7.39 -5.64 -12.43
C TYR A 335 6.36 -4.51 -12.42
N VAL A 336 6.74 -3.37 -11.84
CA VAL A 336 5.84 -2.22 -11.64
C VAL A 336 5.64 -1.48 -12.97
N GLN A 337 4.38 -1.21 -13.30
CA GLN A 337 3.98 -0.47 -14.50
C GLN A 337 2.91 0.56 -14.15
N LEU A 338 3.35 1.66 -13.56
CA LEU A 338 2.46 2.77 -13.22
C LEU A 338 2.30 3.74 -14.39
N LYS A 339 1.08 3.86 -14.92
CA LYS A 339 0.75 4.80 -16.01
C LYS A 339 0.48 6.19 -15.42
N PRO A 340 1.00 7.29 -16.01
CA PRO A 340 0.71 8.65 -15.54
C PRO A 340 -0.76 8.83 -15.16
N GLY A 341 -1.01 9.33 -13.95
CA GLY A 341 -2.36 9.65 -13.49
C GLY A 341 -2.99 10.74 -14.37
N LYS A 342 -4.28 10.59 -14.67
CA LYS A 342 -5.05 11.62 -15.40
C LYS A 342 -5.24 12.87 -14.56
#